data_AF-A0A8B3KZN5-F1
#
_entry.id   AF-A0A8B3KZN5-F1
#
_cell.length_a   1.000
_cell.length_b   1.000
_cell.length_c   1.000
_cell.angle_alpha   90.00
_cell.angle_beta   90.00
_cell.angle_gamma   90.00
#
_symmetry.space_group_name_H-M   'P 1'
#
loop_
_entity.id
_entity.type
_entity.pdbx_description
1 polymer ?
#
loop_
_entity_poly.entity_id
_entity_poly.type
_entity_poly.pdbx_seq_one_letter_code
_entity_poly.pdbx_strand_id
1 'polypeptide(L)'
;MANQEIDHAFTARSKTGASLEPTYAGALSFMRRKYTKDAKGADAVVWGIPFDAAVTNRPGARFGPQAIRRASAILDNDPQYPFSRDLFEQLAVVDYGDCLLDSGNHQKTPGTIEREAAKILSSGAFLLTLGGDHFVTWPLLKAHAAIHGPLALVQFDAHQDTWPDDGRRIDHGSFVARAVKEGVIDPDRSIQIGIRTHAPDTFGIKIIYGHEVEEMRASDIAYAIVERTGGRKTYLTFDIDCLDPAFAPGTGTPVAGGPSSAKMLSTLRQLGQIDIVGADVVEVAPAYDHADITAIAGSIIAMHYLGLVAERKARLDDLNNGTHAVLHNAQGI
;
A
#
# COMPACT_ATOMS: atom_id res chain seq x y z
N MET A 1 -3.44 29.28 -8.50
CA MET A 1 -2.79 30.41 -7.79
C MET A 1 -1.36 30.52 -8.31
N ALA A 2 -0.73 31.70 -8.28
CA ALA A 2 0.68 31.81 -8.68
C ALA A 2 1.56 31.09 -7.66
N ASN A 3 2.49 30.24 -8.11
CA ASN A 3 3.37 29.45 -7.25
C ASN A 3 4.32 30.36 -6.47
N GLN A 4 4.01 30.64 -5.20
CA GLN A 4 4.87 31.42 -4.31
C GLN A 4 5.83 30.53 -3.50
N GLU A 5 5.67 29.21 -3.56
CA GLU A 5 6.46 28.23 -2.82
C GLU A 5 6.94 27.12 -3.77
N ILE A 6 8.14 26.58 -3.49
CA ILE A 6 8.73 25.42 -4.15
C ILE A 6 9.43 24.56 -3.09
N ASP A 7 9.68 23.31 -3.43
CA ASP A 7 10.24 22.24 -2.62
C ASP A 7 9.45 22.02 -1.32
N HIS A 8 8.11 21.91 -1.40
CA HIS A 8 7.20 21.69 -0.26
C HIS A 8 7.64 20.51 0.59
N ALA A 9 8.18 19.46 -0.03
CA ALA A 9 8.73 18.32 0.69
C ALA A 9 9.80 18.73 1.74
N PHE A 10 10.57 19.79 1.49
CA PHE A 10 11.58 20.32 2.41
C PHE A 10 11.07 21.53 3.21
N THR A 11 10.28 22.40 2.59
CA THR A 11 9.90 23.70 3.16
C THR A 11 8.64 23.66 4.01
N ALA A 12 7.83 22.60 3.91
CA ALA A 12 6.60 22.44 4.68
C ALA A 12 6.83 22.55 6.19
N ARG A 13 6.01 23.39 6.83
CA ARG A 13 6.04 23.59 8.29
C ARG A 13 5.08 22.66 9.05
N SER A 14 4.04 22.17 8.37
CA SER A 14 3.06 21.20 8.89
C SER A 14 3.21 19.83 8.22
N LYS A 15 2.52 18.82 8.77
CA LYS A 15 2.30 17.49 8.16
C LYS A 15 0.98 17.42 7.37
N THR A 16 0.20 18.49 7.41
CA THR A 16 -1.06 18.71 6.68
C THR A 16 -0.93 19.89 5.71
N GLY A 17 -1.92 20.04 4.83
CA GLY A 17 -2.06 21.14 3.88
C GLY A 17 -1.56 20.80 2.48
N ALA A 18 -2.08 21.52 1.49
CA ALA A 18 -1.76 21.32 0.08
C ALA A 18 -0.36 21.83 -0.31
N SER A 19 0.15 21.35 -1.43
CA SER A 19 1.33 21.86 -2.14
C SER A 19 0.88 22.63 -3.37
N LEU A 20 1.51 23.76 -3.70
CA LEU A 20 1.13 24.62 -4.83
C LEU A 20 2.32 24.83 -5.78
N GLU A 21 3.02 23.76 -6.09
CA GLU A 21 4.25 23.80 -6.88
C GLU A 21 4.01 23.48 -8.37
N PRO A 22 4.91 23.86 -9.29
CA PRO A 22 4.79 23.37 -10.66
C PRO A 22 4.99 21.86 -10.67
N THR A 23 4.02 21.10 -11.21
CA THR A 23 4.04 19.62 -11.21
C THR A 23 5.33 19.01 -11.75
N TYR A 24 5.99 19.70 -12.69
CA TYR A 24 7.23 19.26 -13.34
C TYR A 24 8.52 19.61 -12.57
N ALA A 25 8.44 20.34 -11.45
CA ALA A 25 9.58 20.81 -10.67
C ALA A 25 9.44 20.42 -9.18
N GLY A 26 10.34 20.93 -8.34
CA GLY A 26 10.30 20.74 -6.89
C GLY A 26 10.71 19.34 -6.43
N ALA A 27 11.00 19.23 -5.13
CA ALA A 27 11.35 17.98 -4.47
C ALA A 27 10.26 16.90 -4.60
N LEU A 28 10.66 15.69 -4.98
CA LEU A 28 9.76 14.57 -5.30
C LEU A 28 9.63 13.60 -4.12
N SER A 29 9.02 14.05 -3.02
CA SER A 29 8.41 13.13 -2.07
C SER A 29 7.07 12.62 -2.61
N PHE A 30 6.56 11.54 -2.02
CA PHE A 30 5.25 11.00 -2.35
C PHE A 30 4.18 12.06 -2.13
N MET A 31 3.42 12.39 -3.17
CA MET A 31 2.38 13.43 -3.19
C MET A 31 2.83 14.76 -2.56
N ARG A 32 4.11 15.11 -2.76
CA ARG A 32 4.75 16.31 -2.20
C ARG A 32 4.64 16.42 -0.68
N ARG A 33 4.54 15.31 0.06
CA ARG A 33 4.48 15.32 1.52
C ARG A 33 5.82 15.66 2.14
N LYS A 34 5.80 16.24 3.34
CA LYS A 34 7.02 16.64 4.03
C LYS A 34 7.96 15.44 4.22
N TYR A 35 9.21 15.58 3.78
CA TYR A 35 10.29 14.67 4.13
C TYR A 35 10.65 14.85 5.60
N THR A 36 10.52 13.80 6.40
CA THR A 36 10.98 13.80 7.78
C THR A 36 11.11 12.38 8.32
N LYS A 37 12.09 12.16 9.22
CA LYS A 37 12.20 10.94 10.02
C LYS A 37 11.42 11.00 11.34
N ASP A 38 10.66 12.07 11.56
CA ASP A 38 9.76 12.21 12.70
C ASP A 38 8.32 11.81 12.34
N ALA A 39 7.93 10.60 12.75
CA ALA A 39 6.59 10.06 12.57
C ALA A 39 5.57 10.51 13.65
N LYS A 40 5.99 11.26 14.68
CA LYS A 40 5.10 11.61 15.80
C LYS A 40 3.93 12.49 15.34
N GLY A 41 2.70 12.09 15.63
CA GLY A 41 1.50 12.84 15.26
C GLY A 41 1.21 12.86 13.76
N ALA A 42 1.84 11.97 12.98
CA ALA A 42 1.35 11.65 11.64
C ALA A 42 0.19 10.65 11.74
N ASP A 43 -0.86 10.84 10.93
CA ASP A 43 -1.91 9.84 10.75
C ASP A 43 -1.42 8.71 9.83
N ALA A 44 -0.58 9.04 8.84
CA ALA A 44 0.04 8.07 7.94
C ALA A 44 1.52 8.40 7.65
N VAL A 45 2.31 7.36 7.43
CA VAL A 45 3.72 7.43 7.06
C VAL A 45 3.92 6.68 5.75
N VAL A 46 4.47 7.36 4.76
CA VAL A 46 4.89 6.75 3.50
C VAL A 46 6.36 6.37 3.59
N TRP A 47 6.71 5.12 3.26
CA TRP A 47 8.07 4.62 3.39
C TRP A 47 8.47 3.76 2.21
N GLY A 48 9.64 3.99 1.61
CA GLY A 48 10.12 3.18 0.48
C GLY A 48 11.03 2.03 0.93
N ILE A 49 10.92 0.87 0.29
CA ILE A 49 11.83 -0.28 0.50
C ILE A 49 12.47 -0.66 -0.84
N PRO A 50 13.59 -0.06 -1.23
CA PRO A 50 14.23 -0.29 -2.54
C PRO A 50 15.01 -1.61 -2.57
N PHE A 51 14.30 -2.74 -2.63
CA PHE A 51 14.85 -4.09 -2.61
C PHE A 51 14.27 -4.94 -3.74
N ASP A 52 15.10 -5.63 -4.54
CA ASP A 52 14.62 -6.55 -5.58
C ASP A 52 15.49 -7.81 -5.71
N ALA A 53 16.20 -8.18 -4.64
CA ALA A 53 17.11 -9.32 -4.68
C ALA A 53 16.43 -10.66 -4.42
N ALA A 54 15.10 -10.68 -4.23
CA ALA A 54 14.26 -11.87 -4.13
C ALA A 54 13.58 -12.25 -5.46
N VAL A 55 13.74 -11.43 -6.51
CA VAL A 55 13.12 -11.68 -7.81
C VAL A 55 13.64 -12.96 -8.47
N THR A 56 12.77 -13.65 -9.19
CA THR A 56 13.11 -14.89 -9.92
C THR A 56 13.39 -14.67 -11.40
N ASN A 57 12.95 -13.54 -11.97
CA ASN A 57 13.08 -13.24 -13.40
C ASN A 57 13.80 -11.90 -13.65
N ARG A 58 13.04 -10.81 -13.77
CA ARG A 58 13.58 -9.49 -14.15
C ARG A 58 13.76 -8.60 -12.92
N PRO A 59 14.98 -8.13 -12.62
CA PRO A 59 15.21 -7.15 -11.57
C PRO A 59 14.84 -5.73 -12.03
N GLY A 60 14.68 -4.80 -11.09
CA GLY A 60 14.35 -3.41 -11.38
C GLY A 60 13.46 -2.76 -10.34
N ALA A 61 12.75 -3.58 -9.54
CA ALA A 61 11.82 -3.10 -8.52
C ALA A 61 12.51 -2.28 -7.41
N ARG A 62 13.83 -2.39 -7.23
CA ARG A 62 14.58 -1.53 -6.28
C ARG A 62 14.46 -0.03 -6.60
N PHE A 63 14.09 0.34 -7.82
CA PHE A 63 13.85 1.72 -8.24
C PHE A 63 12.36 2.11 -8.20
N GLY A 64 11.46 1.17 -7.87
CA GLY A 64 10.02 1.37 -7.73
C GLY A 64 9.63 2.54 -6.83
N PRO A 65 10.19 2.65 -5.59
CA PRO A 65 9.81 3.73 -4.68
C PRO A 65 10.06 5.13 -5.27
N GLN A 66 11.16 5.31 -6.00
CA GLN A 66 11.50 6.59 -6.64
C GLN A 66 10.55 6.90 -7.80
N ALA A 67 10.22 5.90 -8.63
CA ALA A 67 9.31 6.08 -9.74
C ALA A 67 7.89 6.40 -9.27
N ILE A 68 7.38 5.71 -8.24
CA ILE A 68 6.07 5.98 -7.66
C ILE A 68 6.01 7.40 -7.08
N ARG A 69 7.05 7.83 -6.35
CA ARG A 69 7.14 9.22 -5.86
C ARG A 69 7.08 10.23 -7.00
N ARG A 70 7.89 10.04 -8.05
CA ARG A 70 7.87 10.93 -9.22
C ARG A 70 6.49 10.98 -9.88
N ALA A 71 5.86 9.83 -10.10
CA ALA A 71 4.54 9.74 -10.72
C ALA A 71 3.43 10.35 -9.85
N SER A 72 3.60 10.38 -8.52
CA SER A 72 2.62 10.97 -7.58
C SER A 72 2.62 12.51 -7.57
N ALA A 73 3.59 13.16 -8.22
CA ALA A 73 3.82 14.60 -8.17
C ALA A 73 2.63 15.46 -8.64
N ILE A 74 1.73 14.90 -9.46
CA ILE A 74 0.52 15.55 -9.97
C ILE A 74 -0.63 15.60 -8.95
N LEU A 75 -0.52 14.85 -7.85
CA LEU A 75 -1.60 14.68 -6.88
C LEU A 75 -1.47 15.62 -5.67
N ASP A 76 -0.81 16.76 -5.84
CA ASP A 76 -0.25 17.57 -4.76
C ASP A 76 -1.17 18.66 -4.19
N ASN A 77 -2.25 18.98 -4.90
CA ASN A 77 -3.17 20.05 -4.51
C ASN A 77 -4.66 19.72 -4.74
N ASP A 78 -4.99 19.12 -5.87
CA ASP A 78 -6.39 18.98 -6.28
C ASP A 78 -7.11 17.96 -5.39
N PRO A 79 -8.40 18.18 -5.06
CA PRO A 79 -9.20 17.19 -4.35
C PRO A 79 -9.08 15.82 -5.02
N GLN A 80 -8.62 14.82 -4.27
CA GLN A 80 -8.26 13.54 -4.84
C GLN A 80 -9.53 12.78 -5.26
N TYR A 81 -9.67 12.51 -6.56
CA TYR A 81 -10.74 11.68 -7.11
C TYR A 81 -10.50 10.19 -6.75
N PRO A 82 -11.54 9.42 -6.35
CA PRO A 82 -12.97 9.77 -6.28
C PRO A 82 -13.45 10.26 -4.90
N PHE A 83 -12.54 10.55 -3.97
CA PHE A 83 -12.87 10.92 -2.59
C PHE A 83 -13.49 12.32 -2.44
N SER A 84 -13.39 13.16 -3.48
CA SER A 84 -13.96 14.52 -3.55
C SER A 84 -13.53 15.42 -2.38
N ARG A 85 -12.29 15.23 -1.89
CA ARG A 85 -11.71 15.96 -0.75
C ARG A 85 -10.21 16.16 -0.98
N ASP A 86 -9.65 17.25 -0.46
CA ASP A 86 -8.21 17.31 -0.21
C ASP A 86 -7.89 16.40 0.99
N LEU A 87 -7.23 15.28 0.72
CA LEU A 87 -6.88 14.31 1.76
C LEU A 87 -6.03 14.97 2.85
N PHE A 88 -5.11 15.86 2.48
CA PHE A 88 -4.08 16.38 3.36
C PHE A 88 -4.52 17.60 4.15
N GLU A 89 -5.68 18.17 3.86
CA GLU A 89 -6.28 19.21 4.71
C GLU A 89 -6.42 18.71 6.16
N GLN A 90 -6.81 17.44 6.33
CA GLN A 90 -7.06 16.83 7.63
C GLN A 90 -6.20 15.61 7.95
N LEU A 91 -5.64 14.92 6.94
CA LEU A 91 -4.77 13.77 7.15
C LEU A 91 -3.31 14.21 7.23
N ALA A 92 -2.69 14.08 8.41
CA ALA A 92 -1.28 14.36 8.60
C ALA A 92 -0.42 13.24 7.99
N VAL A 93 0.28 13.53 6.90
CA VAL A 93 1.09 12.54 6.16
C VAL A 93 2.52 13.02 5.99
N VAL A 94 3.48 12.12 6.21
CA VAL A 94 4.91 12.37 5.96
C VAL A 94 5.47 11.34 4.99
N ASP A 95 6.44 11.77 4.18
CA ASP A 95 7.31 10.84 3.47
C ASP A 95 8.55 10.59 4.34
N TYR A 96 8.69 9.36 4.80
CA TYR A 96 9.79 8.93 5.66
C TYR A 96 11.07 8.67 4.87
N GLY A 97 11.08 8.86 3.55
CA GLY A 97 12.17 8.44 2.67
C GLY A 97 12.23 6.91 2.60
N ASP A 98 13.45 6.36 2.52
CA ASP A 98 13.63 4.93 2.27
C ASP A 98 14.21 4.17 3.46
N CYS A 99 14.04 2.85 3.42
CA CYS A 99 14.72 1.88 4.27
C CYS A 99 16.20 1.82 3.89
N LEU A 100 17.09 1.98 4.88
CA LEU A 100 18.51 1.81 4.66
C LEU A 100 18.85 0.32 4.66
N LEU A 101 19.14 -0.22 3.48
CA LEU A 101 19.47 -1.63 3.28
C LEU A 101 20.96 -1.81 3.00
N ASP A 102 21.52 -2.93 3.48
CA ASP A 102 22.87 -3.37 3.14
C ASP A 102 22.81 -4.13 1.80
N SER A 103 23.20 -3.45 0.72
CA SER A 103 23.21 -4.02 -0.64
C SER A 103 24.22 -5.15 -0.83
N GLY A 104 25.15 -5.36 0.11
CA GLY A 104 26.07 -6.48 0.13
C GLY A 104 25.60 -7.67 0.96
N ASN A 105 24.54 -7.52 1.77
CA ASN A 105 24.10 -8.54 2.72
C ASN A 105 22.57 -8.70 2.79
N HIS A 106 22.00 -9.27 1.73
CA HIS A 106 20.56 -9.45 1.62
C HIS A 106 19.94 -10.33 2.72
N GLN A 107 20.71 -11.25 3.31
CA GLN A 107 20.24 -12.12 4.40
C GLN A 107 19.83 -11.32 5.66
N LYS A 108 20.37 -10.10 5.84
CA LYS A 108 19.98 -9.20 6.93
C LYS A 108 18.78 -8.32 6.58
N THR A 109 18.42 -8.20 5.30
CA THR A 109 17.36 -7.30 4.81
C THR A 109 16.02 -7.52 5.53
N PRO A 110 15.43 -8.73 5.61
CA PRO A 110 14.12 -8.88 6.25
C PRO A 110 14.12 -8.43 7.72
N GLY A 111 15.16 -8.77 8.49
CA GLY A 111 15.27 -8.30 9.88
C GLY A 111 15.44 -6.78 9.98
N THR A 112 16.09 -6.13 9.02
CA THR A 112 16.19 -4.67 8.97
C THR A 112 14.85 -4.02 8.65
N ILE A 113 14.11 -4.53 7.66
CA ILE A 113 12.77 -4.03 7.32
C ILE A 113 11.85 -4.15 8.53
N GLU A 114 11.80 -5.32 9.17
CA GLU A 114 10.94 -5.57 10.34
C GLU A 114 11.22 -4.59 11.48
N ARG A 115 12.50 -4.37 11.82
CA ARG A 115 12.90 -3.44 12.90
C ARG A 115 12.55 -1.99 12.61
N GLU A 116 12.79 -1.53 11.37
CA GLU A 116 12.47 -0.14 11.02
C GLU A 116 10.96 0.08 10.90
N ALA A 117 10.22 -0.89 10.37
CA ALA A 117 8.75 -0.87 10.36
C ALA A 117 8.19 -0.79 11.79
N ALA A 118 8.69 -1.61 12.72
CA ALA A 118 8.26 -1.58 14.12
C ALA A 118 8.50 -0.21 14.79
N LYS A 119 9.61 0.47 14.46
CA LYS A 119 9.87 1.84 14.96
C LYS A 119 8.83 2.82 14.43
N ILE A 120 8.50 2.76 13.13
CA ILE A 120 7.49 3.65 12.54
C ILE A 120 6.12 3.36 13.18
N LEU A 121 5.71 2.10 13.26
CA LEU A 121 4.43 1.67 13.82
C LEU A 121 4.25 2.05 15.30
N SER A 122 5.35 2.21 16.05
CA SER A 122 5.30 2.68 17.44
C SER A 122 4.71 4.10 17.60
N SER A 123 4.65 4.90 16.52
CA SER A 123 3.99 6.20 16.54
C SER A 123 2.45 6.10 16.50
N GLY A 124 1.91 4.93 16.16
CA GLY A 124 0.49 4.70 15.92
C GLY A 124 0.01 5.10 14.52
N ALA A 125 0.90 5.57 13.64
CA ALA A 125 0.56 5.96 12.28
C ALA A 125 0.28 4.74 11.38
N PHE A 126 -0.59 4.92 10.40
CA PHE A 126 -0.77 3.98 9.30
C PHE A 126 0.50 3.92 8.45
N LEU A 127 1.07 2.72 8.26
CA LEU A 127 2.26 2.54 7.43
C LEU A 127 1.85 2.18 6.00
N LEU A 128 2.11 3.08 5.06
CA LEU A 128 2.01 2.86 3.63
C LEU A 128 3.41 2.66 3.05
N THR A 129 3.67 1.48 2.48
CA THR A 129 5.00 1.17 1.95
C THR A 129 4.99 1.17 0.42
N LEU A 130 6.03 1.79 -0.17
CA LEU A 130 6.34 1.69 -1.59
C LEU A 130 7.44 0.65 -1.73
N GLY A 131 7.11 -0.49 -2.32
CA GLY A 131 7.98 -1.64 -2.37
C GLY A 131 9.05 -1.56 -3.45
N GLY A 132 9.98 -2.49 -3.34
CA GLY A 132 10.55 -3.16 -4.50
C GLY A 132 9.83 -4.48 -4.67
N ASP A 133 10.54 -5.60 -4.73
CA ASP A 133 9.93 -6.93 -4.91
C ASP A 133 8.98 -7.31 -3.77
N HIS A 134 8.10 -8.28 -4.01
CA HIS A 134 7.03 -8.65 -3.08
C HIS A 134 7.51 -9.27 -1.78
N PHE A 135 8.77 -9.74 -1.71
CA PHE A 135 9.33 -10.32 -0.49
C PHE A 135 9.36 -9.30 0.66
N VAL A 136 9.41 -8.00 0.37
CA VAL A 136 9.41 -6.93 1.38
C VAL A 136 8.14 -6.96 2.26
N THR A 137 7.06 -7.55 1.79
CA THR A 137 5.79 -7.65 2.53
C THR A 137 5.87 -8.62 3.71
N TRP A 138 6.63 -9.70 3.64
CA TRP A 138 6.76 -10.63 4.79
C TRP A 138 7.28 -9.96 6.08
N PRO A 139 8.42 -9.25 6.08
CA PRO A 139 8.88 -8.56 7.29
C PRO A 139 7.96 -7.39 7.71
N LEU A 140 7.22 -6.76 6.79
CA LEU A 140 6.17 -5.79 7.12
C LEU A 140 5.01 -6.45 7.87
N LEU A 141 4.53 -7.60 7.38
CA LEU A 141 3.48 -8.39 8.02
C LEU A 141 3.89 -8.81 9.44
N LYS A 142 5.14 -9.25 9.64
CA LYS A 142 5.66 -9.58 10.97
C LYS A 142 5.60 -8.40 11.94
N ALA A 143 6.03 -7.22 11.50
CA ALA A 143 6.00 -6.01 12.33
C ALA A 143 4.56 -5.62 12.72
N HIS A 144 3.60 -5.74 11.79
CA HIS A 144 2.18 -5.47 12.07
C HIS A 144 1.55 -6.53 12.97
N ALA A 145 1.84 -7.82 12.73
CA ALA A 145 1.31 -8.93 13.52
C ALA A 145 1.81 -8.92 14.97
N ALA A 146 3.00 -8.38 15.23
CA ALA A 146 3.50 -8.15 16.59
C ALA A 146 2.63 -7.18 17.41
N ILE A 147 1.86 -6.31 16.75
CA ILE A 147 0.94 -5.34 17.38
C ILE A 147 -0.49 -5.88 17.39
N HIS A 148 -0.92 -6.51 16.30
CA HIS A 148 -2.33 -6.83 16.04
C HIS A 148 -2.69 -8.31 16.18
N GLY A 149 -1.70 -9.19 16.40
CA GLY A 149 -1.85 -10.64 16.22
C GLY A 149 -1.92 -11.03 14.74
N PRO A 150 -2.26 -12.30 14.41
CA PRO A 150 -2.33 -12.74 13.03
C PRO A 150 -3.30 -11.88 12.21
N LEU A 151 -2.90 -11.53 10.99
CA LEU A 151 -3.62 -10.59 10.13
C LEU A 151 -4.49 -11.32 9.11
N ALA A 152 -5.56 -10.68 8.66
CA ALA A 152 -6.13 -11.01 7.35
C ALA A 152 -5.24 -10.40 6.26
N LEU A 153 -4.88 -11.16 5.22
CA LEU A 153 -4.17 -10.67 4.05
C LEU A 153 -5.16 -10.50 2.89
N VAL A 154 -5.19 -9.31 2.29
CA VAL A 154 -5.82 -9.11 0.98
C VAL A 154 -4.69 -8.81 0.01
N GLN A 155 -4.47 -9.74 -0.91
CA GLN A 155 -3.39 -9.66 -1.89
C GLN A 155 -3.98 -9.52 -3.29
N PHE A 156 -3.63 -8.44 -3.97
CA PHE A 156 -3.93 -8.22 -5.38
C PHE A 156 -2.69 -8.60 -6.19
N ASP A 157 -2.79 -9.62 -7.04
CA ASP A 157 -1.62 -10.26 -7.64
C ASP A 157 -1.96 -11.14 -8.84
N ALA A 158 -1.02 -11.38 -9.75
CA ALA A 158 -1.10 -12.49 -10.70
C ALA A 158 -0.66 -13.84 -10.10
N HIS A 159 0.12 -13.80 -9.02
CA HIS A 159 0.81 -14.90 -8.35
C HIS A 159 0.29 -15.14 -6.94
N GLN A 160 0.30 -16.41 -6.52
CA GLN A 160 -0.13 -16.78 -5.17
C GLN A 160 0.96 -16.55 -4.12
N ASP A 161 2.23 -16.49 -4.55
CA ASP A 161 3.43 -16.48 -3.70
C ASP A 161 3.47 -17.52 -2.57
N THR A 162 2.80 -18.64 -2.82
CA THR A 162 2.72 -19.80 -1.94
C THR A 162 3.62 -20.95 -2.39
N TRP A 163 4.66 -20.69 -3.19
CA TRP A 163 5.62 -21.73 -3.56
C TRP A 163 6.31 -22.31 -2.32
N PRO A 164 6.80 -23.57 -2.37
CA PRO A 164 7.45 -24.21 -1.23
C PRO A 164 8.60 -23.40 -0.65
N ASP A 165 8.44 -23.02 0.61
CA ASP A 165 9.42 -22.25 1.37
C ASP A 165 10.12 -23.10 2.45
N ASP A 166 11.45 -22.99 2.53
CA ASP A 166 12.32 -23.69 3.48
C ASP A 166 12.64 -22.88 4.75
N GLY A 167 12.07 -21.68 4.90
CA GLY A 167 12.33 -20.74 5.99
C GLY A 167 13.66 -20.00 5.92
N ARG A 168 14.47 -20.21 4.88
CA ARG A 168 15.81 -19.60 4.72
C ARG A 168 15.95 -18.76 3.46
N ARG A 169 15.22 -19.11 2.40
CA ARG A 169 15.30 -18.40 1.12
C ARG A 169 14.81 -16.95 1.23
N ILE A 170 15.33 -16.10 0.36
CA ILE A 170 14.76 -14.78 0.10
C ILE A 170 14.18 -14.89 -1.30
N ASP A 171 12.85 -14.93 -1.37
CA ASP A 171 12.12 -15.30 -2.58
C ASP A 171 10.75 -14.63 -2.58
N HIS A 172 10.50 -13.80 -3.58
CA HIS A 172 9.24 -13.08 -3.70
C HIS A 172 8.05 -13.99 -4.00
N GLY A 173 8.28 -15.21 -4.49
CA GLY A 173 7.23 -16.18 -4.81
C GLY A 173 6.90 -17.17 -3.69
N SER A 174 7.52 -17.08 -2.52
CA SER A 174 7.30 -18.03 -1.40
C SER A 174 6.94 -17.37 -0.07
N PHE A 175 6.89 -16.03 -0.01
CA PHE A 175 6.74 -15.31 1.24
C PHE A 175 5.37 -15.52 1.90
N VAL A 176 4.31 -15.77 1.12
CA VAL A 176 2.96 -16.04 1.65
C VAL A 176 2.94 -17.40 2.32
N ALA A 177 3.55 -18.42 1.70
CA ALA A 177 3.72 -19.74 2.34
C ALA A 177 4.47 -19.61 3.68
N ARG A 178 5.50 -18.75 3.75
CA ARG A 178 6.21 -18.46 5.00
C ARG A 178 5.30 -17.77 6.02
N ALA A 179 4.56 -16.74 5.61
CA ALA A 179 3.66 -15.99 6.48
C ALA A 179 2.57 -16.87 7.11
N VAL A 180 2.01 -17.83 6.35
CA VAL A 180 1.06 -18.82 6.89
C VAL A 180 1.74 -19.75 7.89
N LYS A 181 2.89 -20.34 7.53
CA LYS A 181 3.62 -21.29 8.41
C LYS A 181 4.06 -20.66 9.74
N GLU A 182 4.39 -19.37 9.73
CA GLU A 182 4.77 -18.61 10.91
C GLU A 182 3.57 -18.07 11.71
N GLY A 183 2.33 -18.25 11.21
CA GLY A 183 1.11 -17.75 11.86
C GLY A 183 0.99 -16.23 11.85
N VAL A 184 1.67 -15.55 10.92
CA VAL A 184 1.64 -14.09 10.76
C VAL A 184 0.33 -13.66 10.10
N ILE A 185 -0.20 -14.50 9.22
CA ILE A 185 -1.51 -14.31 8.59
C ILE A 185 -2.45 -15.47 8.92
N ASP A 186 -3.75 -15.18 8.95
CA ASP A 186 -4.82 -16.15 9.07
C ASP A 186 -5.35 -16.52 7.68
N PRO A 187 -5.08 -17.73 7.16
CA PRO A 187 -5.51 -18.12 5.83
C PRO A 187 -7.04 -18.12 5.68
N ASP A 188 -7.80 -18.44 6.73
CA ASP A 188 -9.27 -18.48 6.72
C ASP A 188 -9.91 -17.08 6.65
N ARG A 189 -9.11 -16.04 6.87
CA ARG A 189 -9.50 -14.63 6.73
C ARG A 189 -8.80 -13.92 5.59
N SER A 190 -7.93 -14.62 4.87
CA SER A 190 -7.15 -14.06 3.77
C SER A 190 -7.76 -14.37 2.41
N ILE A 191 -7.51 -13.48 1.45
CA ILE A 191 -8.00 -13.56 0.07
C ILE A 191 -6.96 -13.04 -0.93
N GLN A 192 -6.87 -13.72 -2.06
CA GLN A 192 -6.04 -13.37 -3.20
C GLN A 192 -6.91 -13.04 -4.42
N ILE A 193 -6.60 -11.95 -5.11
CA ILE A 193 -7.42 -11.36 -6.18
C ILE A 193 -6.58 -11.18 -7.44
N GLY A 194 -7.04 -11.70 -8.57
CA GLY A 194 -6.38 -11.54 -9.87
C GLY A 194 -5.45 -12.69 -10.26
N ILE A 195 -5.38 -13.74 -9.41
CA ILE A 195 -4.49 -14.90 -9.58
C ILE A 195 -4.72 -15.54 -10.95
N ARG A 196 -3.63 -15.76 -11.68
CA ARG A 196 -3.65 -16.40 -13.00
C ARG A 196 -2.39 -17.22 -13.26
N THR A 197 -1.84 -17.73 -12.16
CA THR A 197 -0.79 -18.76 -12.10
C THR A 197 -1.18 -19.80 -11.05
N HIS A 198 -0.45 -20.92 -10.98
CA HIS A 198 -0.74 -22.02 -10.05
C HIS A 198 0.51 -22.41 -9.27
N ALA A 199 0.50 -22.12 -7.97
CA ALA A 199 1.37 -22.73 -6.98
C ALA A 199 0.73 -24.03 -6.42
N PRO A 200 1.51 -24.97 -5.86
CA PRO A 200 1.00 -26.29 -5.46
C PRO A 200 -0.03 -26.29 -4.33
N ASP A 201 0.00 -25.28 -3.45
CA ASP A 201 -0.87 -25.18 -2.27
C ASP A 201 -1.38 -23.75 -2.11
N THR A 202 -2.65 -23.60 -1.73
CA THR A 202 -3.28 -22.32 -1.40
C THR A 202 -3.23 -22.03 0.11
N PHE A 203 -2.89 -23.04 0.92
CA PHE A 203 -2.94 -23.00 2.38
C PHE A 203 -4.33 -22.65 2.94
N GLY A 204 -5.40 -22.84 2.16
CA GLY A 204 -6.77 -22.48 2.54
C GLY A 204 -7.14 -21.02 2.27
N ILE A 205 -6.24 -20.22 1.69
CA ILE A 205 -6.52 -18.83 1.28
C ILE A 205 -7.57 -18.85 0.16
N LYS A 206 -8.58 -17.97 0.26
CA LYS A 206 -9.60 -17.82 -0.79
C LYS A 206 -8.96 -17.16 -2.01
N ILE A 207 -9.20 -17.69 -3.20
CA ILE A 207 -8.70 -17.13 -4.46
C ILE A 207 -9.90 -16.67 -5.29
N ILE A 208 -9.78 -15.49 -5.89
CA ILE A 208 -10.59 -15.04 -7.03
C ILE A 208 -9.64 -14.92 -8.21
N TYR A 209 -9.76 -15.84 -9.16
CA TYR A 209 -8.87 -15.93 -10.31
C TYR A 209 -9.10 -14.76 -11.29
N GLY A 210 -8.11 -14.45 -12.11
CA GLY A 210 -8.14 -13.31 -13.04
C GLY A 210 -9.34 -13.32 -14.00
N HIS A 211 -9.75 -14.50 -14.48
CA HIS A 211 -10.94 -14.63 -15.33
C HIS A 211 -12.24 -14.35 -14.56
N GLU A 212 -12.34 -14.76 -13.30
CA GLU A 212 -13.49 -14.44 -12.44
C GLU A 212 -13.56 -12.94 -12.14
N VAL A 213 -12.42 -12.30 -11.86
CA VAL A 213 -12.32 -10.84 -11.65
C VAL A 213 -12.85 -10.05 -12.86
N GLU A 214 -12.59 -10.54 -14.08
CA GLU A 214 -13.07 -9.90 -15.30
C GLU A 214 -14.60 -9.96 -15.41
N GLU A 215 -15.19 -11.11 -15.08
CA GLU A 215 -16.64 -11.35 -15.09
C GLU A 215 -17.39 -10.66 -13.93
N MET A 216 -16.71 -10.41 -12.81
CA MET A 216 -17.29 -9.76 -11.63
C MET A 216 -17.41 -8.24 -11.76
N ARG A 217 -18.42 -7.65 -11.12
CA ARG A 217 -18.43 -6.19 -10.90
C ARG A 217 -17.44 -5.86 -9.78
N ALA A 218 -16.90 -4.63 -9.81
CA ALA A 218 -16.02 -4.15 -8.74
C ALA A 218 -16.67 -4.22 -7.33
N SER A 219 -18.00 -4.04 -7.24
CA SER A 219 -18.76 -4.20 -6.00
C SER A 219 -18.75 -5.63 -5.48
N ASP A 220 -18.77 -6.63 -6.37
CA ASP A 220 -18.84 -8.04 -6.00
C ASP A 220 -17.47 -8.50 -5.47
N ILE A 221 -16.39 -8.00 -6.07
CA ILE A 221 -15.01 -8.22 -5.59
C ILE A 221 -14.85 -7.59 -4.20
N ALA A 222 -15.26 -6.33 -4.04
CA ALA A 222 -15.19 -5.63 -2.76
C ALA A 222 -16.00 -6.36 -1.66
N TYR A 223 -17.21 -6.82 -1.99
CA TYR A 223 -18.03 -7.62 -1.08
C TYR A 223 -17.32 -8.91 -0.65
N ALA A 224 -16.75 -9.66 -1.60
CA ALA A 224 -16.03 -10.89 -1.30
C ALA A 224 -14.81 -10.66 -0.38
N ILE A 225 -14.12 -9.53 -0.51
CA ILE A 225 -13.02 -9.13 0.38
C ILE A 225 -13.56 -8.80 1.78
N VAL A 226 -14.61 -7.98 1.88
CA VAL A 226 -15.21 -7.61 3.18
C VAL A 226 -15.74 -8.85 3.92
N GLU A 227 -16.44 -9.73 3.22
CA GLU A 227 -16.95 -10.98 3.77
C GLU A 227 -15.82 -11.88 4.28
N ARG A 228 -14.74 -12.05 3.49
CA ARG A 228 -13.63 -12.94 3.84
C ARG A 228 -12.83 -12.41 5.03
N THR A 229 -12.52 -11.11 5.03
CA THR A 229 -11.76 -10.47 6.12
C THR A 229 -12.56 -10.45 7.43
N GLY A 230 -13.89 -10.35 7.37
CA GLY A 230 -14.78 -10.57 8.53
C GLY A 230 -14.51 -9.65 9.71
N GLY A 231 -14.05 -8.41 9.46
CA GLY A 231 -13.70 -7.43 10.49
C GLY A 231 -12.34 -7.66 11.17
N ARG A 232 -11.55 -8.64 10.72
CA ARG A 232 -10.19 -8.86 11.23
C ARG A 232 -9.27 -7.71 10.82
N LYS A 233 -8.25 -7.41 11.64
CA LYS A 233 -7.17 -6.49 11.27
C LYS A 233 -6.53 -6.96 9.97
N THR A 234 -6.57 -6.09 8.96
CA THR A 234 -6.27 -6.48 7.57
C THR A 234 -5.07 -5.70 7.03
N TYR A 235 -4.16 -6.42 6.38
CA TYR A 235 -3.09 -5.82 5.60
C TYR A 235 -3.41 -5.94 4.11
N LEU A 236 -3.32 -4.83 3.38
CA LEU A 236 -3.52 -4.81 1.93
C LEU A 236 -2.17 -4.81 1.23
N THR A 237 -1.93 -5.77 0.34
CA THR A 237 -0.74 -5.78 -0.51
C THR A 237 -1.15 -5.79 -1.98
N PHE A 238 -0.55 -4.90 -2.77
CA PHE A 238 -0.84 -4.79 -4.19
C PHE A 238 0.44 -4.99 -4.99
N ASP A 239 0.59 -6.18 -5.57
CA ASP A 239 1.54 -6.39 -6.66
C ASP A 239 0.98 -5.70 -7.91
N ILE A 240 1.76 -4.79 -8.49
CA ILE A 240 1.34 -4.07 -9.69
C ILE A 240 1.09 -5.01 -10.88
N ASP A 241 1.70 -6.20 -10.88
CA ASP A 241 1.50 -7.25 -11.87
C ASP A 241 0.12 -7.95 -11.75
N CYS A 242 -0.65 -7.65 -10.70
CA CYS A 242 -2.07 -7.92 -10.67
C CYS A 242 -2.76 -7.36 -11.93
N LEU A 243 -2.37 -6.16 -12.36
CA LEU A 243 -2.90 -5.53 -13.57
C LEU A 243 -2.38 -6.22 -14.83
N ASP A 244 -3.16 -6.17 -15.90
CA ASP A 244 -2.66 -6.66 -17.20
C ASP A 244 -1.39 -5.91 -17.62
N PRO A 245 -0.44 -6.55 -18.34
CA PRO A 245 0.73 -5.87 -18.88
C PRO A 245 0.42 -4.67 -19.79
N ALA A 246 -0.80 -4.56 -20.33
CA ALA A 246 -1.28 -3.36 -21.02
C ALA A 246 -1.36 -2.12 -20.09
N PHE A 247 -1.55 -2.31 -18.79
CA PHE A 247 -1.69 -1.26 -17.79
C PHE A 247 -0.49 -1.18 -16.83
N ALA A 248 0.24 -2.29 -16.65
CA ALA A 248 1.43 -2.38 -15.81
C ALA A 248 2.60 -3.11 -16.53
N PRO A 249 3.12 -2.57 -17.66
CA PRO A 249 4.26 -3.18 -18.35
C PRO A 249 5.54 -3.20 -17.50
N GLY A 250 5.66 -2.25 -16.57
CA GLY A 250 6.81 -2.03 -15.69
C GLY A 250 6.84 -2.93 -14.48
N THR A 251 6.89 -4.25 -14.67
CA THR A 251 7.01 -5.25 -13.59
C THR A 251 7.92 -6.43 -13.98
N GLY A 252 8.43 -7.17 -12.99
CA GLY A 252 9.39 -8.26 -13.17
C GLY A 252 8.78 -9.54 -13.75
N THR A 253 7.51 -9.80 -13.47
CA THR A 253 6.80 -11.07 -13.76
C THR A 253 5.45 -10.87 -14.45
N PRO A 254 5.31 -10.04 -15.51
CA PRO A 254 4.04 -9.78 -16.16
C PRO A 254 3.34 -11.06 -16.66
N VAL A 255 2.07 -11.21 -16.27
CA VAL A 255 1.19 -12.29 -16.73
C VAL A 255 -0.02 -11.69 -17.45
N ALA A 256 -0.25 -12.09 -18.70
CA ALA A 256 -1.36 -11.61 -19.52
C ALA A 256 -2.73 -12.06 -18.98
N GLY A 257 -3.78 -11.32 -19.33
CA GLY A 257 -5.16 -11.60 -18.91
C GLY A 257 -5.49 -11.04 -17.53
N GLY A 258 -4.86 -9.93 -17.14
CA GLY A 258 -5.15 -9.23 -15.89
C GLY A 258 -6.31 -8.23 -16.01
N PRO A 259 -6.88 -7.76 -14.89
CA PRO A 259 -7.82 -6.65 -14.89
C PRO A 259 -7.17 -5.33 -15.32
N SER A 260 -8.02 -4.39 -15.74
CA SER A 260 -7.63 -2.99 -15.91
C SER A 260 -7.44 -2.26 -14.59
N SER A 261 -6.63 -1.19 -14.61
CA SER A 261 -6.48 -0.27 -13.47
C SER A 261 -7.84 0.27 -13.01
N ALA A 262 -8.73 0.63 -13.94
CA ALA A 262 -10.07 1.14 -13.63
C ALA A 262 -10.93 0.15 -12.80
N LYS A 263 -10.86 -1.16 -13.10
CA LYS A 263 -11.55 -2.20 -12.32
C LYS A 263 -11.02 -2.25 -10.89
N MET A 264 -9.69 -2.29 -10.73
CA MET A 264 -9.06 -2.39 -9.41
C MET A 264 -9.28 -1.14 -8.56
N LEU A 265 -9.15 0.07 -9.11
CA LEU A 265 -9.46 1.31 -8.39
C LEU A 265 -10.94 1.39 -7.98
N SER A 266 -11.84 0.91 -8.84
CA SER A 266 -13.27 0.82 -8.52
C SER A 266 -13.56 -0.17 -7.38
N THR A 267 -12.77 -1.23 -7.24
CA THR A 267 -12.84 -2.17 -6.11
C THR A 267 -12.28 -1.52 -4.85
N LEU A 268 -11.07 -0.96 -4.90
CA LEU A 268 -10.37 -0.37 -3.76
C LEU A 268 -11.19 0.71 -3.05
N ARG A 269 -11.83 1.63 -3.80
CA ARG A 269 -12.66 2.70 -3.20
C ARG A 269 -13.85 2.18 -2.38
N GLN A 270 -14.24 0.91 -2.53
CA GLN A 270 -15.36 0.30 -1.83
C GLN A 270 -14.92 -0.46 -0.56
N LEU A 271 -13.63 -0.45 -0.22
CA LEU A 271 -13.07 -1.18 0.93
C LEU A 271 -13.14 -0.40 2.26
N GLY A 272 -13.89 0.70 2.33
CA GLY A 272 -13.95 1.58 3.51
C GLY A 272 -14.49 0.92 4.80
N GLN A 273 -15.06 -0.28 4.71
CA GLN A 273 -15.54 -1.08 5.85
C GLN A 273 -14.47 -2.00 6.45
N ILE A 274 -13.32 -2.17 5.77
CA ILE A 274 -12.24 -3.03 6.24
C ILE A 274 -11.41 -2.30 7.30
N ASP A 275 -11.02 -3.01 8.35
CA ASP A 275 -10.10 -2.49 9.37
C ASP A 275 -8.65 -2.64 8.89
N ILE A 276 -8.27 -1.79 7.94
CA ILE A 276 -6.93 -1.78 7.34
C ILE A 276 -5.93 -1.21 8.35
N VAL A 277 -4.85 -1.96 8.61
CA VAL A 277 -3.80 -1.56 9.58
C VAL A 277 -2.48 -1.16 8.92
N GLY A 278 -2.28 -1.54 7.67
CA GLY A 278 -1.12 -1.20 6.86
C GLY A 278 -1.33 -1.62 5.42
N ALA A 279 -0.53 -1.06 4.52
CA ALA A 279 -0.58 -1.46 3.12
C ALA A 279 0.75 -1.25 2.39
N ASP A 280 0.92 -1.96 1.27
CA ASP A 280 2.01 -1.73 0.33
C ASP A 280 1.59 -1.82 -1.15
N VAL A 281 2.42 -1.20 -1.99
CA VAL A 281 2.39 -1.33 -3.45
C VAL A 281 3.78 -1.75 -3.90
N VAL A 282 3.88 -2.91 -4.56
CA VAL A 282 5.17 -3.58 -4.84
C VAL A 282 5.38 -3.82 -6.34
N GLU A 283 6.56 -4.31 -6.70
CA GLU A 283 6.95 -4.82 -8.03
C GLU A 283 6.93 -3.81 -9.19
N VAL A 284 6.76 -2.51 -8.91
CA VAL A 284 6.99 -1.45 -9.90
C VAL A 284 8.47 -1.44 -10.30
N ALA A 285 8.77 -1.84 -11.53
CA ALA A 285 10.10 -1.92 -12.12
C ALA A 285 10.25 -0.91 -13.27
N PRO A 286 10.78 0.30 -13.01
CA PRO A 286 10.74 1.43 -13.96
C PRO A 286 11.50 1.18 -15.26
N ALA A 287 12.48 0.27 -15.26
CA ALA A 287 13.24 -0.10 -16.45
C ALA A 287 12.38 -0.79 -17.53
N TYR A 288 11.23 -1.36 -17.15
CA TYR A 288 10.27 -1.98 -18.05
C TYR A 288 9.00 -1.14 -18.22
N ASP A 289 8.90 -0.02 -17.50
CA ASP A 289 7.74 0.86 -17.59
C ASP A 289 7.75 1.65 -18.91
N HIS A 290 6.57 2.01 -19.40
CA HIS A 290 6.41 2.76 -20.63
C HIS A 290 5.61 4.02 -20.37
N ALA A 291 6.23 5.19 -20.60
CA ALA A 291 5.62 6.50 -20.32
C ALA A 291 5.03 6.61 -18.90
N ASP A 292 5.69 5.96 -17.94
CA ASP A 292 5.35 5.95 -16.51
C ASP A 292 3.98 5.35 -16.16
N ILE A 293 3.30 4.65 -17.07
CA ILE A 293 1.92 4.19 -16.81
C ILE A 293 1.83 3.23 -15.62
N THR A 294 2.88 2.43 -15.37
CA THR A 294 2.93 1.52 -14.22
C THR A 294 3.19 2.29 -12.93
N ALA A 295 4.14 3.22 -12.93
CA ALA A 295 4.40 4.09 -11.79
C ALA A 295 3.20 4.99 -11.44
N ILE A 296 2.45 5.45 -12.45
CA ILE A 296 1.19 6.18 -12.30
C ILE A 296 0.13 5.27 -11.68
N ALA A 297 -0.05 4.04 -12.16
CA ALA A 297 -0.97 3.09 -11.56
C ALA A 297 -0.61 2.84 -10.08
N GLY A 298 0.66 2.61 -9.78
CA GLY A 298 1.15 2.40 -8.41
C GLY A 298 0.93 3.61 -7.50
N SER A 299 1.15 4.83 -8.00
CA SER A 299 0.91 6.05 -7.21
C SER A 299 -0.56 6.28 -6.91
N ILE A 300 -1.45 5.96 -7.84
CA ILE A 300 -2.90 6.10 -7.66
C ILE A 300 -3.46 5.04 -6.71
N ILE A 301 -2.95 3.80 -6.74
CA ILE A 301 -3.28 2.76 -5.75
C ILE A 301 -2.85 3.19 -4.35
N ALA A 302 -1.61 3.66 -4.19
CA ALA A 302 -1.11 4.19 -2.92
C ALA A 302 -1.94 5.38 -2.41
N MET A 303 -2.36 6.29 -3.31
CA MET A 303 -3.29 7.37 -2.99
C MET A 303 -4.67 6.84 -2.54
N HIS A 304 -5.20 5.78 -3.16
CA HIS A 304 -6.47 5.18 -2.73
C HIS A 304 -6.39 4.62 -1.31
N TYR A 305 -5.26 4.05 -0.90
CA TYR A 305 -5.06 3.64 0.49
C TYR A 305 -5.11 4.83 1.45
N LEU A 306 -4.43 5.93 1.14
CA LEU A 306 -4.53 7.16 1.94
C LEU A 306 -5.95 7.74 1.96
N GLY A 307 -6.67 7.66 0.84
CA GLY A 307 -8.06 8.10 0.73
C GLY A 307 -9.00 7.31 1.65
N LEU A 308 -8.86 5.98 1.70
CA LEU A 308 -9.61 5.14 2.63
C LEU A 308 -9.31 5.48 4.10
N VAL A 309 -8.05 5.76 4.42
CA VAL A 309 -7.63 6.20 5.77
C VAL A 309 -8.25 7.57 6.09
N ALA A 310 -8.23 8.51 5.15
CA ALA A 310 -8.80 9.84 5.32
C ALA A 310 -10.32 9.82 5.51
N GLU A 311 -11.04 8.96 4.79
CA GLU A 311 -12.48 8.77 4.98
C GLU A 311 -12.79 8.17 6.35
N ARG A 312 -12.00 7.17 6.78
CA ARG A 312 -12.17 6.56 8.11
C ARG A 312 -11.95 7.60 9.21
N LYS A 313 -10.91 8.42 9.09
CA LYS A 313 -10.62 9.52 10.03
C LYS A 313 -11.78 10.50 10.09
N ALA A 314 -12.27 10.97 8.95
CA ALA A 314 -13.41 11.89 8.90
C ALA A 314 -14.66 11.32 9.57
N ARG A 315 -15.00 10.04 9.32
CA ARG A 315 -16.12 9.36 9.99
C ARG A 315 -15.96 9.31 11.51
N LEU A 316 -14.74 9.06 12.00
CA LEU A 316 -14.46 9.01 13.44
C LEU A 316 -14.54 10.40 14.08
N ASP A 317 -14.04 11.43 13.39
CA ASP A 317 -14.11 12.81 13.85
C ASP A 317 -15.56 13.31 13.92
N ASP A 318 -16.39 12.97 12.93
CA ASP A 318 -17.83 13.28 12.92
C ASP A 318 -18.57 12.61 14.10
N LEU A 319 -18.26 11.35 14.40
CA LEU A 319 -18.83 10.62 15.53
C LEU A 319 -18.43 11.25 16.88
N ASN A 320 -17.17 11.65 17.03
CA ASN A 320 -16.68 12.30 18.24
C ASN A 320 -17.34 13.67 18.44
N ASN A 321 -17.42 14.48 17.39
CA ASN A 321 -18.05 15.80 17.43
C ASN A 321 -19.56 15.72 17.71
N GLY A 322 -20.26 14.75 17.11
CA GLY A 322 -21.67 14.48 17.40
C GLY A 322 -21.92 14.05 18.84
N THR A 323 -21.03 13.25 19.43
CA THR A 323 -21.13 12.80 20.82
C THR A 323 -20.92 13.95 21.81
N HIS A 324 -19.98 14.87 21.53
CA HIS A 324 -19.77 16.06 22.35
C HIS A 324 -20.96 17.04 22.30
N ALA A 325 -21.64 17.16 21.16
CA ALA A 325 -22.85 17.99 21.04
C ALA A 325 -24.03 17.43 21.86
N VAL A 326 -24.17 16.11 21.96
CA VAL A 326 -25.22 15.46 22.76
C VAL A 326 -24.95 15.59 24.25
N LEU A 327 -23.68 15.45 24.70
CA LEU A 327 -23.32 15.61 26.11
C LEU A 327 -23.46 17.06 26.61
N HIS A 328 -23.18 18.06 25.76
CA HIS A 328 -23.41 19.47 26.11
C HIS A 328 -24.90 19.80 26.26
N ASN A 329 -25.79 19.16 25.50
CA ASN A 329 -27.24 19.34 25.66
C ASN A 329 -27.82 18.59 26.86
N ALA A 330 -27.16 17.52 27.34
CA ALA A 330 -27.60 16.76 28.51
C ALA A 330 -27.17 17.37 29.86
N GLN A 331 -26.18 18.27 29.88
CA GLN A 331 -25.73 19.00 31.08
C GLN A 331 -26.39 20.39 31.24
N GLY A 332 -27.34 20.73 30.36
CA GLY A 332 -28.08 22.00 30.37
C GLY A 332 -29.50 21.91 30.94
N ILE A 333 -29.83 20.88 31.74
CA ILE A 333 -31.13 20.70 32.41
C ILE A 333 -30.94 20.71 33.92
#